data_AF-H2BXX1-F1
#
_entry.id   AF-H2BXX1-F1
#
_cell.length_a   1.000
_cell.length_b   1.000
_cell.length_c   1.000
_cell.angle_alpha   90.00
_cell.angle_beta   90.00
_cell.angle_gamma   90.00
#
_symmetry.space_group_name_H-M   'P 1'
#
loop_
_entity.id
_entity.type
_entity.pdbx_description
1 polymer ?
#
loop_
_entity_poly.entity_id
_entity_poly.type
_entity_poly.pdbx_seq_one_letter_code
_entity_poly.pdbx_strand_id
1 'polypeptide(L)'
;MQSKEEYTMWIRSQDKKHLVKCTSFSLARNWGGKKKNAIVGSVSNASWLGKDVVLGLYDTNEIALNELTRLQTELINNSDVYEMN
;
A
#
# COMPACT_ATOMS: atom_id res chain seq x y z
N MET A 1 19.56 23.47 -4.60
CA MET A 1 18.18 23.04 -4.90
C MET A 1 18.14 21.53 -4.69
N GLN A 2 17.75 21.10 -3.49
CA GLN A 2 17.75 19.69 -3.10
C GLN A 2 16.61 19.00 -3.85
N SER A 3 16.92 18.01 -4.69
CA SER A 3 15.90 17.16 -5.30
C SER A 3 15.07 16.56 -4.17
N LYS A 4 13.76 16.80 -4.16
CA LYS A 4 12.86 16.01 -3.33
C LYS A 4 12.96 14.58 -3.85
N GLU A 5 13.70 13.73 -3.15
CA GLU A 5 13.61 12.30 -3.38
C GLU A 5 12.16 11.91 -3.05
N GLU A 6 11.40 11.61 -4.09
CA GLU A 6 10.11 10.98 -3.91
C GLU A 6 10.39 9.56 -3.42
N TYR A 7 10.20 9.33 -2.12
CA TYR A 7 10.23 7.99 -1.55
C TYR A 7 9.12 7.19 -2.23
N THR A 8 9.53 6.33 -3.16
CA THR A 8 8.64 5.44 -3.90
C THR A 8 8.88 4.03 -3.42
N MET A 9 7.82 3.36 -3.03
CA MET A 9 7.83 2.03 -2.44
C MET A 9 7.06 1.10 -3.35
N TRP A 10 7.62 -0.08 -3.63
CA TRP A 10 6.91 -1.10 -4.36
C TRP A 10 6.16 -2.00 -3.38
N ILE A 11 4.84 -2.02 -3.48
CA ILE A 11 3.99 -2.84 -2.61
C ILE A 11 3.22 -3.83 -3.49
N ARG A 12 3.32 -5.11 -3.14
CA ARG A 12 2.55 -6.17 -3.79
C ARG A 12 1.16 -6.23 -3.18
N SER A 13 0.13 -6.32 -4.03
CA SER A 13 -1.25 -6.51 -3.59
C SER A 13 -1.42 -7.83 -2.83
N GLN A 14 -2.40 -7.88 -1.92
CA GLN A 14 -2.70 -9.04 -1.09
C GLN A 14 -3.01 -10.30 -1.91
N ASP A 15 -3.65 -10.14 -3.08
CA ASP A 15 -3.94 -11.23 -4.02
C ASP A 15 -2.73 -11.64 -4.86
N LYS A 16 -1.59 -10.97 -4.67
CA LYS A 16 -0.29 -11.17 -5.33
C LYS A 16 -0.29 -10.91 -6.84
N LYS A 17 -1.36 -10.36 -7.41
CA LYS A 17 -1.49 -10.14 -8.86
C LYS A 17 -0.82 -8.86 -9.34
N HIS A 18 -0.70 -7.86 -8.47
CA HIS A 18 -0.22 -6.54 -8.83
C HIS A 18 0.96 -6.13 -7.95
N LEU A 19 1.98 -5.54 -8.56
CA LEU A 19 3.07 -4.84 -7.88
C LEU A 19 2.91 -3.36 -8.19
N VAL A 20 2.65 -2.54 -7.17
CA VAL A 20 2.24 -1.13 -7.32
C VAL A 20 3.32 -0.22 -6.76
N LYS A 21 3.72 0.79 -7.53
CA LYS A 21 4.65 1.83 -7.08
C LYS A 21 3.88 2.92 -6.34
N CYS A 22 3.96 2.90 -5.01
CA CYS A 22 3.25 3.81 -4.13
C CYS A 22 4.16 4.91 -3.60
N THR A 23 3.65 6.12 -3.44
CA THR A 23 4.30 7.22 -2.69
C THR A 23 3.95 7.18 -1.21
N SER A 24 2.78 6.64 -0.88
CA SER A 24 2.28 6.48 0.49
C SER A 24 1.26 5.36 0.54
N PHE A 25 0.96 4.87 1.74
CA PHE A 25 -0.11 3.90 1.95
C PHE A 25 -0.75 4.12 3.33
N SER A 26 -2.05 3.82 3.43
CA SER A 26 -2.86 4.12 4.61
C SER A 26 -4.04 3.16 4.76
N LEU A 27 -4.70 3.22 5.91
CA LEU A 27 -5.97 2.54 6.14
C LEU A 27 -7.13 3.38 5.61
N ALA A 28 -8.02 2.73 4.86
CA ALA A 28 -9.26 3.28 4.38
C ALA A 28 -10.43 2.36 4.71
N ARG A 29 -11.64 2.93 4.75
CA ARG A 29 -12.87 2.17 4.91
C ARG A 29 -13.38 1.72 3.55
N ASN A 30 -13.62 0.42 3.40
CA ASN A 30 -14.21 -0.14 2.19
C ASN A 30 -15.74 -0.13 2.30
N TRP A 31 -16.36 0.88 1.70
CA TRP A 31 -17.81 1.03 1.67
C TRP A 31 -18.41 0.08 0.62
N GLY A 32 -19.47 -0.66 0.98
CA GLY A 32 -20.16 -1.60 0.07
C GLY A 32 -19.59 -3.03 0.01
N GLY A 33 -18.36 -3.28 0.46
CA GLY A 33 -17.77 -4.63 0.48
C GLY A 33 -18.12 -5.45 1.73
N LYS A 34 -17.92 -6.79 1.68
CA LYS A 34 -17.98 -7.68 2.87
C LYS A 34 -16.87 -7.33 3.87
N LYS A 35 -15.66 -7.14 3.34
CA LYS A 35 -14.48 -6.67 4.07
C LYS A 35 -14.54 -5.16 4.21
N LYS A 36 -14.65 -4.65 5.44
CA LYS A 36 -14.89 -3.21 5.69
C LYS A 36 -13.64 -2.36 5.80
N ASN A 37 -12.47 -2.99 5.88
CA ASN A 37 -11.19 -2.31 6.05
C ASN A 37 -10.30 -2.58 4.83
N ALA A 38 -9.60 -1.56 4.37
CA ALA A 38 -8.70 -1.64 3.23
C ALA A 38 -7.36 -0.98 3.57
N ILE A 39 -6.28 -1.54 3.06
CA ILE A 39 -5.04 -0.79 2.89
C ILE A 39 -5.05 -0.23 1.48
N VAL A 40 -4.86 1.07 1.34
CA VAL A 40 -4.79 1.77 0.05
C VAL A 40 -3.42 2.39 -0.12
N GLY A 41 -2.90 2.38 -1.34
CA GLY A 41 -1.63 2.99 -1.71
C GLY A 41 -1.85 4.15 -2.68
N SER A 42 -1.24 5.30 -2.41
CA SER A 42 -1.31 6.45 -3.30
C SER A 42 -0.24 6.36 -4.39
N VAL A 43 -0.60 6.60 -5.65
CA VAL A 43 0.29 6.57 -6.82
C VAL A 43 0.40 7.96 -7.44
N SER A 44 1.63 8.37 -7.81
CA SER A 44 1.93 9.75 -8.25
C SER A 44 1.41 10.09 -9.65
N ASN A 45 1.26 9.10 -10.54
CA ASN A 45 0.92 9.30 -11.95
C ASN A 45 -0.59 9.26 -12.29
N ALA A 46 -1.48 9.26 -11.30
CA ALA A 46 -2.92 9.29 -11.57
C ALA A 46 -3.42 10.74 -11.72
N SER A 47 -3.86 11.09 -12.93
CA SER A 47 -4.41 12.38 -13.33
C SER A 47 -5.62 12.75 -12.46
N TRP A 48 -5.40 13.56 -11.42
CA TRP A 48 -6.41 14.26 -10.58
C TRP A 48 -7.43 13.39 -9.82
N LEU A 49 -8.00 12.33 -10.39
CA LEU A 49 -9.30 11.76 -9.99
C LEU A 49 -9.28 10.37 -9.34
N GLY A 50 -8.13 9.89 -8.90
CA GLY A 50 -8.08 8.63 -8.14
C GLY A 50 -6.65 8.16 -7.97
N LYS A 51 -5.97 8.71 -6.96
CA LYS A 51 -4.58 8.36 -6.65
C LYS A 51 -4.46 7.08 -5.84
N ASP A 52 -5.54 6.53 -5.32
CA ASP A 52 -5.48 5.44 -4.35
C ASP A 52 -5.85 4.10 -4.98
N VAL A 53 -4.93 3.13 -4.86
CA VAL A 53 -5.10 1.75 -5.30
C VAL A 53 -5.32 0.88 -4.06
N VAL A 54 -6.30 -0.04 -4.11
CA VAL A 54 -6.50 -1.01 -3.03
C VAL A 54 -5.37 -2.03 -3.05
N LEU A 55 -4.59 -2.07 -1.98
CA LEU A 55 -3.48 -3.02 -1.78
C LEU A 55 -3.96 -4.29 -1.05
N GLY A 56 -4.95 -4.18 -0.17
CA GLY A 56 -5.49 -5.33 0.55
C GLY A 56 -6.83 -5.03 1.21
N LEU A 57 -7.62 -6.09 1.44
CA LEU A 57 -8.92 -6.00 2.10
C LEU A 57 -8.99 -6.94 3.30
N TYR A 58 -9.56 -6.44 4.39
CA TYR A 58 -9.57 -7.11 5.70
C TYR A 58 -10.95 -7.01 6.36
N ASP A 59 -11.30 -8.07 7.09
CA ASP A 59 -12.58 -8.18 7.78
C ASP A 59 -12.65 -7.22 8.97
N THR A 60 -11.60 -7.20 9.81
CA THR A 60 -11.51 -6.34 11.01
C THR A 60 -10.47 -5.25 10.84
N ASN A 61 -10.62 -4.18 11.62
CA ASN A 61 -9.67 -3.07 11.66
C ASN A 61 -8.31 -3.51 12.23
N GLU A 62 -8.34 -4.38 13.25
CA GLU A 62 -7.14 -4.92 13.90
C GLU A 62 -6.24 -5.69 12.92
N ILE A 63 -6.82 -6.57 12.08
CA ILE A 63 -6.04 -7.31 11.08
C ILE A 63 -5.41 -6.33 10.07
N ALA A 64 -6.19 -5.33 9.64
CA ALA A 64 -5.70 -4.32 8.70
C ALA A 64 -4.57 -3.47 9.31
N LEU A 65 -4.66 -3.13 10.59
CA LEU A 65 -3.65 -2.36 11.32
C LEU A 65 -2.38 -3.17 11.56
N ASN A 66 -2.50 -4.45 11.91
CA ASN A 66 -1.36 -5.34 12.08
C ASN A 66 -0.59 -5.49 10.76
N GLU A 67 -1.28 -5.66 9.64
CA GLU A 67 -0.63 -5.74 8.34
C GLU A 67 -0.02 -4.41 7.91
N LEU A 68 -0.69 -3.28 8.18
CA LEU A 68 -0.11 -1.95 7.93
C LEU A 68 1.20 -1.77 8.72
N THR A 69 1.19 -2.12 10.00
CA THR A 69 2.36 -2.06 10.88
C THR A 69 3.48 -2.94 10.33
N ARG A 70 3.16 -4.17 9.91
CA ARG A 70 4.12 -5.08 9.29
C ARG A 70 4.77 -4.45 8.06
N LEU A 71 3.98 -3.90 7.13
CA LEU A 71 4.49 -3.22 5.94
C LEU A 71 5.42 -2.05 6.29
N GLN A 72 5.06 -1.24 7.29
CA GLN A 72 5.89 -0.13 7.76
C GLN A 72 7.20 -0.61 8.37
N THR A 73 7.18 -1.67 9.18
CA THR A 73 8.37 -2.27 9.78
C THR A 73 9.33 -2.82 8.72
N GLU A 74 8.82 -3.54 7.72
CA GLU A 74 9.65 -4.08 6.62
C GLU A 74 10.31 -2.96 5.81
N LEU A 75 9.61 -1.84 5.59
CA LEU A 75 10.17 -0.68 4.90
C LEU A 75 11.27 0.02 5.70
N ILE A 76 11.11 0.14 7.02
CA ILE A 76 12.12 0.74 7.91
C ILE A 76 13.37 -0.14 7.97
N ASN A 77 13.21 -1.46 7.97
CA ASN A 77 14.31 -2.40 8.10
C ASN A 77 15.11 -2.60 6.80
N ASN A 78 14.80 -1.87 5.71
CA ASN A 78 15.38 -2.07 4.37
C ASN A 78 15.40 -3.55 3.98
N SER A 79 14.29 -4.26 4.25
CA SER A 79 14.15 -5.64 3.78
C SER A 79 14.21 -5.61 2.26
N ASP A 80 15.29 -6.11 1.65
CA ASP A 80 15.39 -6.32 0.21
C ASP A 80 14.19 -7.16 -0.25
N VAL A 81 13.19 -6.51 -0.83
CA VAL A 81 11.96 -7.18 -1.31
C VAL A 81 12.29 -7.89 -2.63
N TYR A 82 12.71 -9.14 -2.48
CA TYR A 82 12.97 -10.25 -3.41
C TYR A 82 12.70 -10.13 -4.92
N GLU A 83 13.67 -10.71 -5.64
CA GLU A 83 13.73 -11.16 -7.05
C GLU A 83 12.39 -11.53 -7.69
N MET A 84 12.18 -11.00 -8.91
CA MET A 84 11.28 -11.60 -9.89
C MET A 84 12.04 -12.73 -10.61
N ASN A 85 11.46 -13.94 -10.60
CA ASN A 85 11.75 -14.95 -11.62
C ASN A 85 11.07 -14.56 -12.94
#